data_AF-A0A2E1Q249-F1
#
_entry.id   AF-A0A2E1Q249-F1
#
_cell.length_a   1.000
_cell.length_b   1.000
_cell.length_c   1.000
_cell.angle_alpha   90.00
_cell.angle_beta   90.00
_cell.angle_gamma   90.00
#
_symmetry.space_group_name_H-M   'P 1'
#
loop_
_entity.id
_entity.type
_entity.pdbx_description
1 polymer ?
#
loop_
_entity_poly.entity_id
_entity_poly.type
_entity_poly.pdbx_seq_one_letter_code
_entity_poly.pdbx_strand_id
1 'polypeptide(L)'
;MFLYLILGAHVVLGLWGAFGFIEYFTGLQVIGPLQNPNFPSGTQFIHWVLATASGFGFLVGYLLKWKHTPTLMVVLYACLTTLCFIETFDFMTKESKYTLFVIEVVEYVAISLYLFQSQRMKTHFKR
;
A
#
# COMPACT_ATOMS: atom_id res chain seq x y z
N MET A 1 6.47 -8.89 -17.68
CA MET A 1 5.84 -9.66 -16.59
C MET A 1 5.75 -8.85 -15.30
N PHE A 2 6.88 -8.40 -14.74
CA PHE A 2 6.91 -7.67 -13.45
C PHE A 2 5.98 -6.45 -13.35
N LEU A 3 5.88 -5.63 -14.41
CA LEU A 3 4.96 -4.49 -14.42
C LEU A 3 3.47 -4.87 -14.23
N TYR A 4 3.02 -5.98 -14.83
CA TYR A 4 1.63 -6.41 -14.68
C TYR A 4 1.34 -6.87 -13.25
N LEU A 5 2.35 -7.47 -12.59
CA LEU A 5 2.25 -7.83 -11.18
C LEU A 5 2.12 -6.58 -10.31
N ILE A 6 2.93 -5.55 -10.55
CA ILE A 6 2.83 -4.28 -9.82
C ILE A 6 1.44 -3.65 -10.03
N LEU A 7 0.95 -3.58 -11.28
CA LEU A 7 -0.37 -3.04 -11.56
C LEU A 7 -1.47 -3.82 -10.83
N GLY A 8 -1.42 -5.15 -10.88
CA GLY A 8 -2.36 -6.02 -10.17
C GLY A 8 -2.31 -5.80 -8.65
N ALA A 9 -1.12 -5.78 -8.06
CA ALA A 9 -0.92 -5.54 -6.63
C ALA A 9 -1.51 -4.20 -6.19
N HIS A 10 -1.36 -3.14 -6.99
CA HIS A 10 -1.94 -1.83 -6.67
C HIS A 10 -3.45 -1.75 -6.86
N VAL A 11 -4.02 -2.51 -7.80
CA VAL A 11 -5.48 -2.67 -7.90
C VAL A 11 -6.00 -3.33 -6.63
N VAL A 12 -5.37 -4.44 -6.20
CA VAL A 12 -5.73 -5.12 -4.96
C VAL A 12 -5.58 -4.19 -3.76
N LEU A 13 -4.45 -3.49 -3.62
CA LEU A 13 -4.19 -2.56 -2.50
C LEU A 13 -5.20 -1.41 -2.46
N GLY A 14 -5.54 -0.83 -3.61
CA GLY A 14 -6.52 0.26 -3.69
C GLY A 14 -7.93 -0.20 -3.33
N LEU A 15 -8.34 -1.37 -3.84
CA LEU A 15 -9.63 -1.97 -3.48
C LEU A 15 -9.68 -2.41 -2.01
N TRP A 16 -8.59 -2.97 -1.50
CA TRP A 16 -8.45 -3.36 -0.09
C TRP A 16 -8.58 -2.14 0.83
N GLY A 17 -7.89 -1.04 0.50
CA GLY A 17 -8.03 0.23 1.19
C GLY A 17 -9.47 0.77 1.17
N ALA A 18 -10.11 0.73 0.00
CA ALA A 18 -11.50 1.17 -0.15
C ALA A 18 -12.49 0.31 0.66
N PHE A 19 -12.34 -1.01 0.65
CA PHE A 19 -13.15 -1.91 1.48
C PHE A 19 -12.91 -1.70 2.96
N GLY A 20 -11.66 -1.45 3.37
CA GLY A 20 -11.32 -1.08 4.74
C GLY A 20 -12.04 0.18 5.20
N PHE A 21 -12.16 1.19 4.33
CA PHE A 21 -12.97 2.37 4.63
C PHE A 21 -14.47 2.10 4.72
N ILE A 22 -15.01 1.26 3.83
CA ILE A 22 -16.42 0.89 3.88
C ILE A 22 -16.71 0.25 5.24
N GLU A 23 -15.91 -0.71 5.68
CA GLU A 23 -16.08 -1.33 7.00
C GLU A 23 -15.87 -0.31 8.13
N TYR A 24 -14.86 0.55 8.04
CA TYR A 24 -14.57 1.58 9.06
C TYR A 24 -15.75 2.53 9.30
N PHE A 25 -16.41 3.00 8.23
CA PHE A 25 -17.50 3.98 8.35
C PHE A 25 -18.89 3.36 8.52
N THR A 26 -19.11 2.16 7.99
CA THR A 26 -20.46 1.56 7.94
C THR A 26 -20.60 0.28 8.76
N GLY A 27 -19.48 -0.31 9.19
CA GLY A 27 -19.45 -1.65 9.79
C GLY A 27 -19.72 -2.80 8.80
N LEU A 28 -19.89 -2.51 7.50
CA LEU A 28 -20.19 -3.54 6.49
C LEU A 28 -18.94 -4.32 6.10
N GLN A 29 -18.94 -5.62 6.38
CA GLN A 29 -17.86 -6.56 6.04
C GLN A 29 -18.07 -7.17 4.66
N VAL A 30 -17.55 -6.54 3.62
CA VAL A 30 -17.74 -6.98 2.22
C VAL A 30 -16.99 -8.27 1.90
N ILE A 31 -15.78 -8.44 2.43
CA ILE A 31 -14.87 -9.57 2.11
C ILE A 31 -14.31 -10.24 3.37
N GLY A 32 -14.98 -10.05 4.52
CA GLY A 32 -14.52 -10.48 5.84
C GLY A 32 -14.10 -9.30 6.73
N PRO A 33 -13.68 -9.57 7.99
CA PRO A 33 -13.26 -8.53 8.91
C PRO A 33 -11.89 -7.97 8.52
N LEU A 34 -11.87 -6.73 8.05
CA LEU A 34 -10.66 -5.97 7.73
C LEU A 34 -10.22 -5.11 8.92
N GLN A 35 -11.15 -4.65 9.76
CA GLN A 35 -10.79 -3.93 10.97
C GLN A 35 -10.14 -4.87 11.99
N ASN A 36 -9.11 -4.39 12.68
CA ASN A 36 -8.47 -5.11 13.76
C ASN A 36 -8.91 -4.50 15.11
N PRO A 37 -9.59 -5.24 16.00
CA PRO A 37 -10.07 -4.70 17.27
C PRO A 37 -8.95 -4.25 18.21
N ASN A 38 -7.72 -4.70 17.99
CA ASN A 38 -6.56 -4.29 18.80
C ASN A 38 -5.98 -2.94 18.36
N PHE A 39 -6.36 -2.43 17.18
CA PHE A 39 -5.78 -1.21 16.63
C PHE A 39 -6.63 0.00 17.05
N PRO A 40 -6.02 1.08 17.57
CA PRO A 40 -6.73 2.33 17.79
C PRO A 40 -7.43 2.79 16.51
N SER A 41 -8.61 3.38 16.63
CA SER A 41 -9.40 3.83 15.47
C SER A 41 -8.63 4.79 14.57
N GLY A 42 -7.86 5.70 15.15
CA GLY A 42 -7.00 6.62 14.41
C GLY A 42 -5.91 5.92 13.59
N THR A 43 -5.30 4.87 14.13
CA THR A 43 -4.30 4.05 13.42
C THR A 43 -4.94 3.37 12.21
N GLN A 44 -6.10 2.73 12.40
CA GLN A 44 -6.83 2.07 11.30
C GLN A 44 -7.25 3.07 10.22
N PHE A 45 -7.75 4.23 10.62
CA PHE A 45 -8.10 5.28 9.67
C PHE A 45 -6.91 5.68 8.78
N ILE A 46 -5.74 5.93 9.38
CA ILE A 46 -4.52 6.30 8.64
C ILE A 46 -4.07 5.14 7.75
N HIS A 47 -4.19 3.89 8.21
CA HIS A 47 -3.88 2.70 7.42
C HIS A 47 -4.69 2.68 6.12
N TRP A 48 -6.00 2.84 6.22
CA TRP A 48 -6.88 2.84 5.06
C TRP A 48 -6.62 4.04 4.14
N VAL A 49 -6.30 5.22 4.68
CA VAL A 49 -5.87 6.39 3.89
C VAL A 49 -4.63 6.02 3.06
N LEU A 50 -3.60 5.50 3.71
CA LEU A 50 -2.32 5.22 3.06
C LEU A 50 -2.42 4.07 2.05
N ALA A 51 -3.15 3.00 2.36
CA ALA A 51 -3.39 1.89 1.44
C ALA A 51 -4.15 2.37 0.18
N THR A 52 -5.25 3.11 0.38
CA THR A 52 -6.06 3.67 -0.71
C THR A 52 -5.25 4.64 -1.58
N ALA A 53 -4.50 5.55 -0.94
CA ALA A 53 -3.65 6.50 -1.63
C ALA A 53 -2.51 5.83 -2.39
N SER A 54 -1.92 4.77 -1.85
CA SER A 54 -0.86 4.00 -2.52
C SER A 54 -1.40 3.27 -3.74
N GLY A 55 -2.49 2.50 -3.59
CA GLY A 55 -3.11 1.76 -4.68
C GLY A 55 -3.57 2.68 -5.81
N PHE A 56 -4.46 3.63 -5.51
CA PHE A 56 -5.02 4.50 -6.55
C PHE A 56 -4.04 5.57 -7.03
N GLY A 57 -3.17 6.09 -6.15
CA GLY A 57 -2.15 7.06 -6.53
C GLY A 57 -1.18 6.49 -7.57
N PHE A 58 -0.76 5.23 -7.40
CA PHE A 58 0.03 4.55 -8.42
C PHE A 58 -0.74 4.37 -9.73
N LEU A 59 -1.96 3.85 -9.67
CA LEU A 59 -2.75 3.53 -10.88
C LEU A 59 -3.07 4.78 -11.68
N VAL A 60 -3.56 5.84 -11.03
CA VAL A 60 -3.83 7.13 -11.66
C VAL A 60 -2.53 7.71 -12.22
N GLY A 61 -1.46 7.71 -11.43
CA GLY A 61 -0.15 8.19 -11.86
C GLY A 61 0.39 7.44 -13.08
N TYR A 62 0.23 6.12 -13.11
CA TYR A 62 0.63 5.26 -14.21
C TYR A 62 -0.19 5.54 -15.47
N LEU A 63 -1.51 5.66 -15.38
CA LEU A 63 -2.39 5.96 -16.52
C LEU A 63 -2.09 7.35 -17.11
N LEU A 64 -1.89 8.34 -16.25
CA LEU A 64 -1.58 9.71 -16.64
C LEU A 64 -0.11 9.91 -17.03
N LYS A 65 0.74 8.89 -16.90
CA LYS A 65 2.19 8.97 -17.13
C LYS A 65 2.84 10.11 -16.33
N TRP A 66 2.40 10.28 -15.09
CA TRP A 66 2.79 11.41 -14.27
C TRP A 66 4.23 11.26 -13.76
N LYS A 67 5.10 12.22 -14.13
CA LYS A 67 6.54 12.16 -13.84
C LYS A 67 6.91 12.03 -12.35
N HIS A 68 6.01 12.43 -11.46
CA HIS A 68 6.23 12.39 -10.01
C HIS A 68 5.70 11.11 -9.34
N THR A 69 5.02 10.22 -10.08
CA THR A 69 4.51 8.96 -9.51
C THR A 69 5.57 8.15 -8.78
N PRO A 70 6.80 7.94 -9.30
CA PRO A 70 7.80 7.19 -8.54
C PRO A 70 8.16 7.84 -7.19
N THR A 71 8.25 9.16 -7.14
CA THR A 71 8.55 9.88 -5.89
C THR A 71 7.38 9.81 -4.92
N LEU A 72 6.15 9.99 -5.39
CA LEU A 72 4.94 9.84 -4.58
C LEU A 72 4.90 8.43 -3.94
N MET A 73 5.16 7.39 -4.73
CA MET A 73 5.12 6.01 -4.21
C MET A 73 6.15 5.76 -3.12
N VAL A 74 7.38 6.27 -3.26
CA VAL A 74 8.39 6.13 -2.21
C VAL A 74 7.93 6.78 -0.90
N VAL A 75 7.33 7.97 -0.96
CA VAL A 75 6.80 8.65 0.22
C VAL A 75 5.66 7.86 0.84
N LEU A 76 4.70 7.41 0.02
CA LEU A 76 3.55 6.65 0.50
C LEU A 76 3.99 5.31 1.12
N TYR A 77 4.92 4.60 0.50
CA TYR A 77 5.48 3.36 1.06
C TYR A 77 6.26 3.59 2.35
N ALA A 78 7.01 4.69 2.48
CA ALA A 78 7.69 5.03 3.73
C ALA A 78 6.68 5.28 4.86
N CYS A 79 5.60 6.02 4.57
CA CYS A 79 4.51 6.23 5.52
C CYS A 79 3.81 4.92 5.89
N LEU A 80 3.46 4.09 4.89
CA LEU A 80 2.76 2.82 5.11
C LEU A 80 3.64 1.85 5.90
N THR A 81 4.93 1.74 5.56
CA THR A 81 5.91 0.96 6.34
C THR A 81 5.98 1.41 7.79
N THR A 82 6.00 2.72 8.03
CA THR A 82 6.05 3.27 9.39
C THR A 82 4.82 2.90 10.19
N LEU A 83 3.64 2.98 9.57
CA LEU A 83 2.40 2.62 10.21
C LEU A 83 2.32 1.10 10.46
N CYS A 84 2.66 0.28 9.46
CA CYS A 84 2.68 -1.18 9.58
C CYS A 84 3.71 -1.65 10.62
N PHE A 85 4.80 -0.90 10.82
CA PHE A 85 5.73 -1.14 11.93
C PHE A 85 5.03 -0.93 13.28
N ILE A 86 4.38 0.21 13.49
CA ILE A 86 3.62 0.49 14.72
C ILE A 86 2.57 -0.60 14.96
N GLU A 87 1.78 -0.95 13.94
CA GLU A 87 0.77 -2.01 14.00
C GLU A 87 1.35 -3.36 14.40
N THR A 88 2.45 -3.77 13.76
CA THR A 88 3.11 -5.06 13.97
C THR A 88 3.71 -5.16 15.36
N PHE A 89 4.41 -4.12 15.82
CA PHE A 89 5.17 -4.19 17.06
C PHE A 89 4.31 -3.86 18.29
N ASP A 90 3.38 -2.91 18.19
CA ASP A 90 2.63 -2.42 19.35
C ASP A 90 1.28 -3.12 19.54
N PHE A 91 0.61 -3.58 18.47
CA PHE A 91 -0.78 -4.04 18.57
C PHE A 91 -1.03 -5.48 18.11
N MET A 92 -0.29 -5.99 17.12
CA MET A 92 -0.51 -7.35 16.61
C MET A 92 0.02 -8.42 17.57
N THR A 93 -0.73 -9.52 17.72
CA THR A 93 -0.39 -10.61 18.64
C THR A 93 0.01 -11.92 17.94
N LYS A 94 -0.31 -12.08 16.66
CA LYS A 94 0.01 -13.29 15.89
C LYS A 94 1.52 -13.42 15.68
N GLU A 95 2.07 -14.62 15.81
CA GLU A 95 3.52 -14.88 15.62
C GLU A 95 4.00 -14.54 14.20
N SER A 96 3.15 -14.76 13.19
CA SER A 96 3.48 -14.49 11.79
C SER A 96 3.62 -13.00 11.45
N LYS A 97 3.30 -12.10 12.38
CA LYS A 97 3.28 -10.65 12.15
C LYS A 97 4.61 -10.10 11.63
N TYR A 98 5.73 -10.57 12.18
CA TYR A 98 7.06 -10.11 11.77
C TYR A 98 7.43 -10.58 10.36
N THR A 99 7.08 -11.82 10.00
CA THR A 99 7.31 -12.34 8.66
C THR A 99 6.52 -11.57 7.62
N LEU A 100 5.23 -11.30 7.89
CA LEU A 100 4.38 -10.50 6.99
C LEU A 100 4.92 -9.09 6.82
N PHE A 101 5.33 -8.43 7.92
CA PHE A 101 5.95 -7.11 7.87
C PHE A 101 7.24 -7.08 7.03
N VAL A 102 8.13 -8.08 7.19
CA VAL A 102 9.36 -8.15 6.39
C VAL A 102 9.06 -8.32 4.90
N ILE A 103 8.09 -9.19 4.56
CA ILE A 103 7.66 -9.39 3.16
C ILE A 103 7.16 -8.07 2.57
N GLU A 104 6.34 -7.34 3.31
CA GLU A 104 5.79 -6.05 2.90
C GLU A 104 6.89 -5.02 2.64
N VAL A 105 7.86 -4.89 3.56
CA VAL A 105 9.01 -3.97 3.39
C VAL A 105 9.84 -4.33 2.17
N VAL A 106 10.13 -5.62 1.97
CA VAL A 106 10.88 -6.09 0.80
C VAL A 106 10.15 -5.77 -0.50
N GLU A 107 8.82 -5.95 -0.53
CA GLU A 107 7.99 -5.62 -1.68
C GLU A 107 8.06 -4.12 -2.01
N TYR A 108 7.88 -3.25 -1.02
CA TYR A 108 7.94 -1.80 -1.22
C TYR A 108 9.31 -1.32 -1.71
N VAL A 109 10.39 -1.88 -1.15
CA VAL A 109 11.76 -1.58 -1.61
C VAL A 109 11.96 -2.07 -3.05
N ALA A 110 11.56 -3.30 -3.37
CA ALA A 110 11.71 -3.86 -4.71
C ALA A 110 10.94 -3.05 -5.77
N ILE A 111 9.70 -2.66 -5.46
CA ILE A 111 8.90 -1.83 -6.36
C ILE A 111 9.55 -0.45 -6.52
N SER A 112 10.00 0.17 -5.42
CA SER A 112 10.68 1.48 -5.47
C SER A 112 11.92 1.44 -6.35
N LEU A 113 12.78 0.45 -6.16
CA LEU A 113 13.98 0.26 -7.00
C LEU A 113 13.59 0.08 -8.46
N TYR A 114 12.58 -0.74 -8.76
CA TYR A 114 12.12 -0.95 -10.12
C TYR A 114 11.60 0.32 -10.78
N LEU A 115 10.82 1.15 -10.06
CA LEU A 115 10.28 2.41 -10.60
C LEU A 115 11.39 3.40 -11.00
N PHE A 116 12.54 3.38 -10.31
CA PHE A 116 13.65 4.29 -10.58
C PHE A 116 14.73 3.72 -11.50
N GLN A 117 14.94 2.40 -11.50
CA GLN A 117 16.05 1.79 -12.25
C GLN A 117 15.62 1.25 -13.61
N SER A 118 14.38 0.79 -13.75
CA SER A 118 13.87 0.20 -14.99
C SER A 118 13.77 1.23 -16.12
N GLN A 119 14.42 0.95 -17.26
CA GLN A 119 14.30 1.77 -18.47
C GLN A 119 12.84 1.94 -18.91
N ARG A 120 12.04 0.88 -18.78
CA ARG A 120 10.61 0.93 -19.11
C ARG A 120 9.86 1.96 -18.28
N MET A 121 10.19 2.08 -16.99
CA MET A 121 9.54 3.05 -16.09
C MET A 121 10.05 4.46 -16.31
N LYS A 122 11.35 4.63 -16.55
CA LYS A 122 11.94 5.91 -16.96
C LYS A 122 11.26 6.46 -18.21
N THR A 123 11.18 5.66 -19.27
CA THR A 123 10.51 6.05 -20.52
C THR A 123 9.02 6.34 -20.30
N HIS A 124 8.30 5.49 -19.56
CA HIS A 124 6.86 5.66 -19.33
C HIS A 124 6.54 6.94 -18.56
N PHE A 125 7.30 7.24 -17.51
CA PHE A 125 7.14 8.45 -16.68
C PHE A 125 7.93 9.66 -17.18
N LYS A 126 8.54 9.57 -18.37
CA LYS A 126 9.33 10.64 -19.01
C LYS A 126 10.43 11.19 -18.09
N ARG A 127 11.20 10.29 -17.46
CA ARG A 127 12.37 10.59 -16.62
C ARG A 127 13.65 10.09 -17.26
#